data_AF-A0A132H962-F1
#
_entry.id   AF-A0A132H962-F1
#
_cell.length_a   1.000
_cell.length_b   1.000
_cell.length_c   1.000
_cell.angle_alpha   90.00
_cell.angle_beta   90.00
_cell.angle_gamma   90.00
#
_symmetry.space_group_name_H-M   'P 1'
#
loop_
_entity.id
_entity.type
_entity.pdbx_description
1 polymer ?
#
loop_
_entity_poly.entity_id
_entity_poly.type
_entity_poly.pdbx_seq_one_letter_code
_entity_poly.pdbx_strand_id
1 'polypeptide(L)'
;MYNLERAISECKRIEYFHFPTLFLKQSPEAKNITFIGISHEVFRAKKECFESGGITIEIYEISLDYCMSLILSHDILLNALFSTTVCLKDDLDISRKILQSLKPILLYNNMGKAPAISQIWDVAVSEPASPDDELAMRFYDISDDISFVFNEFIPIQNMVRSCADTHTPFLQFYSINGRKDAVYSTRFNNGKQRRQALLSIQKMLYLQSSEFNCRKIRIPYYYIPCTVKVKCRDLYDEILSLTFDFQSIILSGGKERMKVDAIMTEMLYAYTLIAKVFYPDYSSFKSFNDMTYKRYTWTTVSDTIKYLLGHNIVVQAENKIAREYKTLCMANAQSLFTNYADMIQEWKDYDNCKKEYHSYLKQLKRIREMKDEYVSKEDIVSEIIEQLFHSFDIASYYHSYIPYCINFIKNEI
;
A
#
# COMPACT_ATOMS: atom_id res chain seq x y z
N MET A 1 37.50 -24.35 11.67
CA MET A 1 37.05 -24.23 13.08
C MET A 1 37.95 -23.37 13.96
N TYR A 2 39.17 -22.97 13.55
CA TYR A 2 40.12 -22.17 14.36
C TYR A 2 39.63 -20.78 14.83
N ASN A 3 38.57 -20.21 14.23
CA ASN A 3 38.03 -18.91 14.60
C ASN A 3 36.87 -18.96 15.63
N LEU A 4 36.28 -20.12 15.91
CA LEU A 4 35.04 -20.19 16.72
C LEU A 4 35.31 -19.95 18.21
N GLU A 5 36.26 -20.65 18.82
CA GLU A 5 36.59 -20.47 20.25
C GLU A 5 37.11 -19.07 20.55
N ARG A 6 37.94 -18.53 19.66
CA ARG A 6 38.43 -17.15 19.74
C ARG A 6 37.29 -16.13 19.62
N ALA A 7 36.39 -16.30 18.65
CA ALA A 7 35.21 -15.45 18.51
C ALA A 7 34.28 -15.54 19.73
N ILE A 8 34.04 -16.73 20.28
CA ILE A 8 33.23 -16.88 21.51
C ILE A 8 33.91 -16.17 22.69
N SER A 9 35.24 -16.23 22.79
CA SER A 9 35.99 -15.57 23.86
C SER A 9 35.92 -14.04 23.77
N GLU A 10 36.09 -13.49 22.56
CA GLU A 10 35.88 -12.05 22.29
C GLU A 10 34.42 -11.63 22.53
N CYS A 11 33.46 -12.45 22.11
CA CYS A 11 32.04 -12.22 22.34
C CYS A 11 31.69 -12.13 23.83
N LYS A 12 32.33 -12.95 24.69
CA LYS A 12 32.17 -12.87 26.15
C LYS A 12 32.83 -11.62 26.72
N ARG A 13 34.04 -11.28 26.26
CA ARG A 13 34.82 -10.13 26.75
C ARG A 13 34.12 -8.80 26.49
N ILE A 14 33.41 -8.69 25.37
CA ILE A 14 32.75 -7.47 24.93
C ILE A 14 31.22 -7.56 25.12
N GLU A 15 30.75 -8.59 25.84
CA GLU A 15 29.35 -8.76 26.27
C GLU A 15 28.30 -8.83 25.14
N TYR A 16 28.65 -9.30 23.95
CA TYR A 16 27.71 -9.39 22.80
C TYR A 16 26.59 -10.43 22.96
N PHE A 17 26.61 -11.26 24.01
CA PHE A 17 25.48 -12.12 24.35
C PHE A 17 24.23 -11.36 24.86
N HIS A 18 24.31 -10.03 24.99
CA HIS A 18 23.13 -9.19 25.22
C HIS A 18 22.14 -9.22 24.04
N PHE A 19 22.61 -9.50 22.82
CA PHE A 19 21.69 -9.71 21.69
C PHE A 19 20.80 -10.94 21.94
N PRO A 20 19.47 -10.84 21.74
CA PRO A 20 18.57 -11.99 21.86
C PRO A 20 18.91 -13.11 20.88
N THR A 21 19.35 -12.78 19.67
CA THR A 21 19.81 -13.76 18.69
C THR A 21 21.12 -13.30 18.07
N LEU A 22 22.10 -14.20 17.98
CA LEU A 22 23.46 -13.87 17.59
C LEU A 22 24.03 -14.93 16.67
N PHE A 23 24.62 -14.48 15.57
CA PHE A 23 25.32 -15.32 14.60
C PHE A 23 26.77 -14.90 14.47
N LEU A 24 27.64 -15.88 14.24
CA LEU A 24 29.03 -15.68 13.83
C LEU A 24 29.15 -15.99 12.34
N LYS A 25 29.66 -15.04 11.55
CA LYS A 25 29.99 -15.30 10.15
C LYS A 25 31.35 -15.99 10.05
N GLN A 26 31.40 -17.10 9.34
CA GLN A 26 32.65 -17.79 9.07
C GLN A 26 33.44 -16.99 8.03
N SER A 27 34.53 -16.37 8.48
CA SER A 27 35.51 -15.72 7.61
C SER A 27 36.74 -16.62 7.45
N PRO A 28 37.32 -16.70 6.24
CA PRO A 28 38.63 -17.30 6.03
C PRO A 28 39.78 -16.45 6.61
N GLU A 29 39.52 -15.18 6.91
CA GLU A 29 40.52 -14.25 7.46
C GLU A 29 40.62 -14.36 8.98
N ALA A 30 41.80 -14.70 9.51
CA ALA A 30 42.02 -14.89 10.95
C ALA A 30 42.01 -13.59 11.77
N LYS A 31 42.02 -12.42 11.11
CA LYS A 31 42.07 -11.09 11.75
C LYS A 31 40.74 -10.34 11.74
N ASN A 32 39.70 -10.88 11.12
CA ASN A 32 38.39 -10.25 11.05
C ASN A 32 37.31 -11.17 11.61
N ILE A 33 36.57 -10.71 12.61
CA ILE A 33 35.46 -11.44 13.22
C ILE A 33 34.19 -10.65 12.97
N THR A 34 33.23 -11.26 12.29
CA THR A 34 31.95 -10.61 11.99
C THR A 34 30.83 -11.28 12.78
N PHE A 35 30.16 -10.50 13.62
CA PHE A 35 28.94 -10.90 14.31
C PHE A 35 27.72 -10.26 13.65
N ILE A 36 26.60 -10.99 13.70
CA ILE A 36 25.31 -10.49 13.26
C ILE A 36 24.33 -10.65 14.42
N GLY A 37 23.92 -9.54 15.01
CA GLY A 37 22.97 -9.48 16.12
C GLY A 37 21.56 -9.17 15.62
N ILE A 38 20.55 -9.86 16.18
CA ILE A 38 19.14 -9.57 15.93
C ILE A 38 18.48 -9.20 17.26
N SER A 39 17.82 -8.04 17.31
CA SER A 39 17.12 -7.56 18.51
C SER A 39 15.81 -6.84 18.17
N HIS A 40 15.05 -6.48 19.21
CA HIS A 40 13.89 -5.61 19.10
C HIS A 40 14.22 -4.12 19.29
N GLU A 41 15.43 -3.83 19.77
CA GLU A 41 15.80 -2.51 20.31
C GLU A 41 16.38 -1.59 19.24
N VAL A 42 16.98 -2.16 18.18
CA VAL A 42 17.60 -1.39 17.10
C VAL A 42 16.54 -0.81 16.17
N PHE A 43 16.75 0.43 15.72
CA PHE A 43 15.98 1.02 14.63
C PHE A 43 16.51 0.51 13.30
N ARG A 44 15.84 -0.51 12.73
CA ARG A 44 16.12 -1.16 11.44
C ARG A 44 17.45 -1.90 11.37
N ALA A 45 18.58 -1.19 11.32
CA ALA A 45 19.91 -1.77 11.20
C ALA A 45 21.01 -0.80 11.64
N LYS A 46 22.11 -1.32 12.18
CA LYS A 46 23.29 -0.58 12.61
C LYS A 46 24.55 -1.38 12.32
N LYS A 47 25.64 -0.71 11.95
CA LYS A 47 26.98 -1.31 11.85
C LYS A 47 27.88 -0.70 12.90
N GLU A 48 28.58 -1.54 13.65
CA GLU A 48 29.68 -1.13 14.53
C GLU A 48 30.98 -1.81 14.11
N CYS A 49 32.09 -1.11 14.25
CA CYS A 49 33.41 -1.63 13.95
C CYS A 49 34.40 -1.14 15.01
N PHE A 50 35.19 -2.05 15.57
CA PHE A 50 36.20 -1.72 16.57
C PHE A 50 37.35 -2.70 16.51
N GLU A 51 38.52 -2.25 16.95
CA GLU A 51 39.73 -3.06 17.01
C GLU A 51 39.98 -3.58 18.43
N SER A 52 40.41 -4.83 18.53
CA SER A 52 40.80 -5.41 19.81
C SER A 52 41.84 -6.50 19.65
N GLY A 53 42.97 -6.35 20.35
CA GLY A 53 44.05 -7.34 20.33
C GLY A 53 44.60 -7.64 18.92
N GLY A 54 44.58 -6.64 18.02
CA GLY A 54 45.00 -6.80 16.62
C GLY A 54 44.00 -7.53 15.72
N ILE A 55 42.75 -7.68 16.18
CA ILE A 55 41.61 -8.22 15.45
C ILE A 55 40.63 -7.08 15.18
N THR A 56 40.12 -6.99 13.96
CA THR A 56 38.98 -6.14 13.62
C THR A 56 37.70 -6.92 13.90
N ILE A 57 36.78 -6.33 14.67
CA ILE A 57 35.48 -6.93 14.93
C ILE A 57 34.43 -6.03 14.29
N GLU A 58 33.62 -6.63 13.41
CA GLU A 58 32.47 -5.98 12.79
C GLU A 58 31.19 -6.56 13.35
N ILE A 59 30.24 -5.69 13.69
CA ILE A 59 28.92 -6.09 14.16
C ILE A 59 27.88 -5.47 13.26
N TYR A 60 27.06 -6.34 12.67
CA TYR A 60 25.87 -5.96 11.94
C TYR A 60 24.67 -6.26 12.81
N GLU A 61 24.04 -5.22 13.32
CA GLU A 61 22.82 -5.34 14.09
C GLU A 61 21.63 -5.08 13.18
N ILE A 62 20.62 -5.94 13.23
CA ILE A 62 19.36 -5.75 12.51
C ILE A 62 18.18 -5.95 13.45
N SER A 63 17.11 -5.20 13.24
CA SER A 63 15.88 -5.40 13.99
C SER A 63 15.15 -6.66 13.51
N LEU A 64 14.42 -7.33 14.42
CA LEU A 64 13.70 -8.57 14.08
C LEU A 64 12.69 -8.35 12.94
N ASP A 65 11.95 -7.24 12.96
CA ASP A 65 10.98 -6.88 11.93
C ASP A 65 11.65 -6.58 10.58
N TYR A 66 12.87 -6.00 10.60
CA TYR A 66 13.64 -5.80 9.38
C TYR A 66 14.15 -7.14 8.82
N CYS A 67 14.68 -8.02 9.68
CA CYS A 67 15.10 -9.37 9.27
C CYS A 67 13.95 -10.16 8.61
N MET A 68 12.76 -10.13 9.21
CA MET A 68 11.56 -10.74 8.63
C MET A 68 11.13 -10.08 7.32
N SER A 69 11.31 -8.75 7.18
CA SER A 69 11.05 -8.05 5.92
C SER A 69 11.96 -8.57 4.82
N LEU A 70 13.26 -8.70 5.08
CA LEU A 70 14.26 -9.21 4.13
C LEU A 70 13.96 -10.66 3.68
N ILE A 71 13.47 -11.50 4.61
CA ILE A 71 13.00 -12.86 4.29
C ILE A 71 11.84 -12.81 3.30
N LEU A 72 10.82 -12.00 3.59
CA LEU A 72 9.61 -11.93 2.76
C LEU A 72 9.88 -11.31 1.38
N SER A 73 10.64 -10.22 1.33
CA SER A 73 10.99 -9.54 0.07
C SER A 73 12.03 -10.26 -0.77
N HIS A 74 12.58 -11.37 -0.27
CA HIS A 74 13.67 -12.11 -0.90
C HIS A 74 14.89 -11.22 -1.16
N ASP A 75 15.20 -10.36 -0.19
CA ASP A 75 16.30 -9.41 -0.30
C ASP A 75 17.65 -10.13 -0.19
N ILE A 76 18.56 -9.82 -1.12
CA ILE A 76 19.89 -10.43 -1.16
C ILE A 76 20.75 -10.06 0.06
N LEU A 77 20.39 -9.01 0.80
CA LEU A 77 20.99 -8.66 2.09
C LEU A 77 20.89 -9.80 3.11
N LEU A 78 19.78 -10.53 3.12
CA LEU A 78 19.66 -11.68 4.02
C LEU A 78 20.76 -12.71 3.72
N ASN A 79 21.01 -13.00 2.44
CA ASN A 79 22.07 -13.91 2.03
C ASN A 79 23.45 -13.38 2.35
N ALA A 80 23.74 -12.11 2.07
CA ALA A 80 25.06 -11.57 2.38
C ALA A 80 25.34 -11.63 3.88
N LEU A 81 24.36 -11.33 4.73
CA LEU A 81 24.50 -11.44 6.18
C LEU A 81 24.70 -12.90 6.59
N PHE A 82 23.72 -13.76 6.30
CA PHE A 82 23.60 -15.05 6.95
C PHE A 82 24.23 -16.23 6.18
N SER A 83 24.74 -16.04 4.96
CA SER A 83 25.54 -17.07 4.30
C SER A 83 26.76 -17.41 5.16
N THR A 84 27.06 -18.71 5.26
CA THR A 84 28.22 -19.23 6.02
C THR A 84 28.26 -18.74 7.48
N THR A 85 27.10 -18.67 8.14
CA THR A 85 27.02 -18.32 9.56
C THR A 85 26.83 -19.54 10.46
N VAL A 86 27.20 -19.39 11.74
CA VAL A 86 26.89 -20.31 12.82
C VAL A 86 26.05 -19.54 13.84
N CYS A 87 24.89 -20.07 14.21
CA CYS A 87 24.08 -19.49 15.27
C CYS A 87 24.73 -19.78 16.63
N LEU A 88 24.97 -18.74 17.42
CA LEU A 88 25.53 -18.85 18.77
C LEU A 88 24.44 -18.79 19.86
N LYS A 89 23.33 -18.09 19.56
CA LYS A 89 22.20 -17.86 20.47
C LYS A 89 20.95 -17.53 19.63
N ASP A 90 19.77 -18.06 19.99
CA ASP A 90 18.52 -17.86 19.24
C ASP A 90 17.29 -17.76 20.15
N ASP A 91 17.28 -16.78 21.06
CA ASP A 91 16.13 -16.58 21.96
C ASP A 91 14.87 -16.10 21.20
N LEU A 92 15.02 -15.62 19.95
CA LEU A 92 13.90 -15.15 19.11
C LEU A 92 13.30 -16.25 18.21
N ASP A 93 13.87 -17.47 18.22
CA ASP A 93 13.45 -18.61 17.37
C ASP A 93 13.34 -18.22 15.87
N ILE A 94 14.31 -17.47 15.36
CA ILE A 94 14.33 -17.01 13.96
C ILE A 94 15.38 -17.75 13.12
N SER A 95 16.36 -18.40 13.73
CA SER A 95 17.49 -19.01 13.01
C SER A 95 17.06 -20.00 11.93
N ARG A 96 16.11 -20.90 12.26
CA ARG A 96 15.58 -21.88 11.32
C ARG A 96 14.97 -21.21 10.08
N LYS A 97 14.20 -20.14 10.28
CA LYS A 97 13.50 -19.42 9.20
C LYS A 97 14.51 -18.75 8.27
N ILE A 98 15.53 -18.10 8.83
CA ILE A 98 16.63 -17.50 8.06
C ILE A 98 17.32 -18.55 7.20
N LEU A 99 17.77 -19.65 7.81
CA LEU A 99 18.52 -20.71 7.13
C LEU A 99 17.74 -21.38 6.01
N GLN A 100 16.43 -21.61 6.21
CA GLN A 100 15.54 -22.16 5.18
C GLN A 100 15.37 -21.20 3.99
N SER A 101 15.38 -19.89 4.24
CA SER A 101 15.15 -18.86 3.22
C SER A 101 16.36 -18.59 2.31
N LEU A 102 17.59 -18.92 2.73
CA LEU A 102 18.82 -18.53 2.01
C LEU A 102 18.91 -19.08 0.58
N LYS A 103 18.58 -20.35 0.35
CA LYS A 103 18.66 -20.96 -0.98
C LYS A 103 17.55 -20.44 -1.90
N PRO A 104 16.27 -20.38 -1.48
CA PRO A 104 15.20 -19.74 -2.25
C PRO A 104 15.54 -18.32 -2.74
N ILE A 105 16.13 -17.50 -1.88
CA ILE A 105 16.47 -16.11 -2.21
C ILE A 105 17.58 -16.02 -3.26
N LEU A 106 18.63 -16.85 -3.19
CA LEU A 106 19.67 -16.91 -4.23
C LEU A 106 19.10 -17.28 -5.59
N LEU A 107 18.25 -18.31 -5.62
CA LEU A 107 17.59 -18.76 -6.85
C LEU A 107 16.68 -17.67 -7.42
N TYR A 108 15.94 -16.96 -6.56
CA TYR A 108 15.06 -15.86 -6.98
C TYR A 108 15.85 -14.72 -7.64
N ASN A 109 16.99 -14.35 -7.06
CA ASN A 109 17.84 -13.28 -7.59
C ASN A 109 18.75 -13.76 -8.76
N ASN A 110 18.58 -15.00 -9.25
CA ASN A 110 19.43 -15.62 -10.26
C ASN A 110 20.94 -15.57 -9.91
N MET A 111 21.28 -15.71 -8.63
CA MET A 111 22.66 -15.64 -8.15
C MET A 111 23.17 -17.02 -7.74
N GLY A 112 24.37 -17.38 -8.21
CA GLY A 112 25.04 -18.62 -7.81
C GLY A 112 25.67 -18.57 -6.41
N LYS A 113 25.99 -17.37 -5.91
CA LYS A 113 26.61 -17.14 -4.58
C LYS A 113 26.14 -15.81 -4.00
N ALA A 114 26.17 -15.71 -2.67
CA ALA A 114 25.86 -14.48 -1.96
C ALA A 114 26.92 -13.39 -2.23
N PRO A 115 26.53 -12.13 -2.44
CA PRO A 115 27.47 -11.01 -2.51
C PRO A 115 28.11 -10.73 -1.15
N ALA A 116 29.19 -9.95 -1.14
CA ALA A 116 29.82 -9.52 0.11
C ALA A 116 28.94 -8.49 0.84
N ILE A 117 28.88 -8.53 2.18
CA ILE A 117 28.07 -7.59 2.99
C ILE A 117 28.43 -6.14 2.66
N SER A 118 29.71 -5.84 2.53
CA SER A 118 30.23 -4.49 2.22
C SER A 118 29.74 -3.92 0.89
N GLN A 119 29.30 -4.75 -0.06
CA GLN A 119 28.82 -4.27 -1.36
C GLN A 119 27.37 -3.79 -1.33
N ILE A 120 26.59 -4.23 -0.34
CA ILE A 120 25.13 -4.05 -0.36
C ILE A 120 24.57 -3.42 0.92
N TRP A 121 25.31 -3.47 2.03
CA TRP A 121 24.83 -2.99 3.33
C TRP A 121 24.38 -1.53 3.25
N ASP A 122 25.26 -0.65 2.77
CA ASP A 122 24.97 0.79 2.73
C ASP A 122 23.80 1.11 1.79
N VAL A 123 23.66 0.38 0.68
CA VAL A 123 22.56 0.55 -0.28
C VAL A 123 21.22 0.10 0.34
N ALA A 124 21.20 -1.06 0.98
CA ALA A 124 19.97 -1.62 1.54
C ALA A 124 19.50 -0.87 2.80
N VAL A 125 20.43 -0.35 3.60
CA VAL A 125 20.11 0.38 4.84
C VAL A 125 19.83 1.88 4.58
N SER A 126 20.27 2.42 3.44
CA SER A 126 20.02 3.83 3.05
C SER A 126 18.63 4.09 2.44
N GLU A 127 17.83 3.06 2.16
CA GLU A 127 16.44 3.29 1.74
C GLU A 127 15.69 4.12 2.79
N PRO A 128 14.89 5.13 2.39
CA PRO A 128 14.21 6.00 3.33
C PRO A 128 13.36 5.19 4.31
N ALA A 129 13.54 5.44 5.61
CA ALA A 129 12.66 4.85 6.62
C ALA A 129 11.22 5.33 6.36
N SER A 130 10.24 4.45 6.49
CA SER A 130 8.84 4.87 6.46
C SER A 130 8.63 5.84 7.62
N PRO A 131 7.67 6.79 7.52
CA PRO A 131 7.22 7.51 8.69
C PRO A 131 7.00 6.51 9.83
N ASP A 132 7.50 6.82 11.03
CA ASP A 132 7.45 5.89 12.16
C ASP A 132 6.01 5.44 12.46
N ASP A 133 5.03 6.22 12.05
CA ASP A 133 3.61 6.03 12.27
C ASP A 133 2.85 5.34 11.12
N GLU A 134 3.49 4.93 10.03
CA GLU A 134 2.79 4.35 8.86
C GLU A 134 3.36 2.99 8.43
N LEU A 135 2.46 2.04 8.17
CA LEU A 135 2.78 0.76 7.53
C LEU A 135 2.02 0.64 6.22
N ALA A 136 2.76 0.48 5.13
CA ALA A 136 2.21 0.18 3.81
C ALA A 136 2.70 -1.19 3.31
N MET A 137 1.83 -1.87 2.59
CA MET A 137 2.04 -3.19 2.00
C MET A 137 1.51 -3.19 0.58
N ARG A 138 2.27 -3.78 -0.34
CA ARG A 138 1.80 -3.99 -1.72
C ARG A 138 1.71 -5.48 -2.02
N PHE A 139 0.58 -5.89 -2.55
CA PHE A 139 0.27 -7.23 -3.02
C PHE A 139 0.26 -7.19 -4.55
N TYR A 140 1.09 -8.00 -5.17
CA TYR A 140 1.26 -8.08 -6.62
C TYR A 140 0.47 -9.26 -7.21
N ASP A 141 0.03 -9.10 -8.45
CA ASP A 141 -0.57 -10.19 -9.24
C ASP A 141 -1.72 -10.92 -8.50
N ILE A 142 -2.65 -10.14 -7.95
CA ILE A 142 -3.89 -10.60 -7.34
C ILE A 142 -4.79 -11.19 -8.42
N SER A 143 -5.25 -12.41 -8.21
CA SER A 143 -6.07 -13.13 -9.19
C SER A 143 -7.56 -12.80 -9.09
N ASP A 144 -8.06 -12.70 -7.85
CA ASP A 144 -9.46 -12.43 -7.53
C ASP A 144 -9.54 -11.43 -6.38
N ASP A 145 -10.09 -10.26 -6.65
CA ASP A 145 -10.19 -9.13 -5.71
C ASP A 145 -11.12 -9.45 -4.54
N ILE A 146 -12.25 -10.12 -4.80
CA ILE A 146 -13.18 -10.54 -3.75
C ILE A 146 -12.49 -11.51 -2.78
N SER A 147 -11.87 -12.58 -3.28
CA SER A 147 -11.17 -13.56 -2.44
C SER A 147 -10.01 -12.91 -1.69
N PHE A 148 -9.27 -12.01 -2.33
CA PHE A 148 -8.21 -11.25 -1.66
C PHE A 148 -8.76 -10.43 -0.48
N VAL A 149 -9.87 -9.69 -0.68
CA VAL A 149 -10.48 -8.88 0.37
C VAL A 149 -10.87 -9.72 1.58
N PHE A 150 -11.56 -10.84 1.35
CA PHE A 150 -12.10 -11.65 2.44
C PHE A 150 -11.08 -12.59 3.10
N ASN A 151 -10.10 -13.10 2.34
CA ASN A 151 -9.17 -14.11 2.83
C ASN A 151 -7.80 -13.54 3.23
N GLU A 152 -7.43 -12.35 2.75
CA GLU A 152 -6.15 -11.72 3.08
C GLU A 152 -6.33 -10.38 3.79
N PHE A 153 -7.00 -9.41 3.16
CA PHE A 153 -7.11 -8.04 3.72
C PHE A 153 -7.87 -7.99 5.05
N ILE A 154 -9.07 -8.57 5.15
CA ILE A 154 -9.85 -8.58 6.41
C ILE A 154 -9.09 -9.27 7.56
N PRO A 155 -8.47 -10.46 7.37
CA PRO A 155 -7.61 -11.07 8.39
C PRO A 155 -6.44 -10.18 8.82
N ILE A 156 -5.75 -9.53 7.88
CA ILE A 156 -4.68 -8.56 8.20
C ILE A 156 -5.23 -7.41 9.06
N GLN A 157 -6.38 -6.85 8.68
CA GLN A 157 -7.02 -5.76 9.41
C GLN A 157 -7.37 -6.17 10.85
N ASN A 158 -7.92 -7.37 11.05
CA ASN A 158 -8.26 -7.90 12.37
C ASN A 158 -7.01 -8.09 13.25
N MET A 159 -5.89 -8.49 12.66
CA MET A 159 -4.63 -8.59 13.37
C MET A 159 -4.06 -7.20 13.71
N VAL A 160 -4.15 -6.22 12.83
CA VAL A 160 -3.74 -4.84 13.12
C VAL A 160 -4.56 -4.26 14.27
N ARG A 161 -5.88 -4.51 14.31
CA ARG A 161 -6.77 -4.14 15.42
C ARG A 161 -6.30 -4.68 16.77
N SER A 162 -5.74 -5.89 16.81
CA SER A 162 -5.21 -6.46 18.05
C SER A 162 -3.92 -5.77 18.54
N CYS A 163 -3.25 -5.00 17.68
CA CYS A 163 -2.02 -4.27 18.00
C CYS A 163 -2.26 -2.78 18.30
N ALA A 164 -3.34 -2.20 17.79
CA ALA A 164 -3.69 -0.79 18.01
C ALA A 164 -5.21 -0.55 17.86
N ASP A 165 -5.79 0.14 18.86
CA ASP A 165 -7.22 0.49 18.88
C ASP A 165 -7.59 1.53 17.80
N THR A 166 -6.65 2.40 17.44
CA THR A 166 -6.84 3.44 16.41
C THR A 166 -5.93 3.16 15.23
N HIS A 167 -6.53 2.66 14.16
CA HIS A 167 -5.90 2.51 12.85
C HIS A 167 -6.94 2.93 11.80
N THR A 168 -6.52 3.72 10.82
CA THR A 168 -7.30 4.00 9.62
C THR A 168 -6.71 3.17 8.49
N PRO A 169 -7.19 1.93 8.30
CA PRO A 169 -6.74 1.12 7.19
C PRO A 169 -7.37 1.67 5.92
N PHE A 170 -6.60 1.70 4.85
CA PHE A 170 -7.16 1.93 3.53
C PHE A 170 -6.56 0.95 2.53
N LEU A 171 -7.39 0.52 1.60
CA LEU A 171 -7.03 -0.42 0.54
C LEU A 171 -7.23 0.25 -0.81
N GLN A 172 -6.24 0.15 -1.69
CA GLN A 172 -6.34 0.66 -3.05
C GLN A 172 -5.95 -0.41 -4.06
N PHE A 173 -6.68 -0.49 -5.17
CA PHE A 173 -6.42 -1.40 -6.27
C PHE A 173 -5.86 -0.67 -7.47
N TYR A 174 -4.89 -1.30 -8.14
CA TYR A 174 -4.22 -0.74 -9.30
C TYR A 174 -4.09 -1.81 -10.39
N SER A 175 -4.38 -1.43 -11.64
CA SER A 175 -4.11 -2.25 -12.81
C SER A 175 -2.87 -1.72 -13.52
N ILE A 176 -1.77 -2.47 -13.47
CA ILE A 176 -0.49 -2.09 -14.07
C ILE A 176 -0.11 -3.17 -15.08
N ASN A 177 -0.01 -2.81 -16.37
CA ASN A 177 0.32 -3.74 -17.46
C ASN A 177 -0.56 -5.00 -17.51
N GLY A 178 -1.86 -4.86 -17.18
CA GLY A 178 -2.82 -5.96 -17.13
C GLY A 178 -2.71 -6.86 -15.90
N ARG A 179 -1.85 -6.51 -14.93
CA ARG A 179 -1.73 -7.16 -13.63
C ARG A 179 -2.47 -6.35 -12.58
N LYS A 180 -3.13 -7.05 -11.67
CA LYS A 180 -3.86 -6.43 -10.56
C LYS A 180 -2.99 -6.43 -9.32
N ASP A 181 -2.77 -5.25 -8.78
CA ASP A 181 -2.06 -5.05 -7.53
C ASP A 181 -3.01 -4.41 -6.51
N ALA A 182 -2.76 -4.64 -5.23
CA ALA A 182 -3.39 -3.88 -4.16
C ALA A 182 -2.36 -3.29 -3.22
N VAL A 183 -2.63 -2.09 -2.74
CA VAL A 183 -1.85 -1.41 -1.71
C VAL A 183 -2.72 -1.27 -0.48
N TYR A 184 -2.30 -1.88 0.60
CA TYR A 184 -2.86 -1.68 1.93
C TYR A 184 -1.96 -0.74 2.71
N SER A 185 -2.54 0.25 3.35
CA SER A 185 -1.80 1.17 4.21
C SER A 185 -2.58 1.44 5.48
N THR A 186 -1.86 1.62 6.58
CA THR A 186 -2.45 1.89 7.89
C THR A 186 -1.55 2.80 8.70
N ARG A 187 -2.18 3.69 9.48
CA ARG A 187 -1.49 4.59 10.40
C ARG A 187 -1.62 4.11 11.85
N PHE A 188 -0.63 4.45 12.66
CA PHE A 188 -0.53 4.17 14.08
C PHE A 188 -0.24 5.44 14.86
N ASN A 189 -0.47 5.44 16.17
CA ASN A 189 -0.17 6.60 17.01
C ASN A 189 1.33 6.74 17.30
N ASN A 190 2.08 5.63 17.21
CA ASN A 190 3.51 5.60 17.45
C ASN A 190 4.21 4.43 16.74
N GLY A 191 5.53 4.53 16.61
CA GLY A 191 6.33 3.50 15.94
C GLY A 191 6.40 2.15 16.65
N LYS A 192 6.12 2.09 17.96
CA LYS A 192 6.06 0.81 18.67
C LYS A 192 4.87 -0.03 18.22
N GLN A 193 3.69 0.58 18.12
CA GLN A 193 2.48 -0.08 17.59
C GLN A 193 2.68 -0.52 16.14
N ARG A 194 3.26 0.34 15.30
CA ARG A 194 3.59 0.03 13.91
C ARG A 194 4.51 -1.19 13.79
N ARG A 195 5.60 -1.24 14.56
CA ARG A 195 6.55 -2.37 14.56
C ARG A 195 5.91 -3.67 15.07
N GLN A 196 5.08 -3.58 16.10
CA GLN A 196 4.34 -4.74 16.62
C GLN A 196 3.35 -5.29 15.59
N ALA A 197 2.61 -4.41 14.92
CA ALA A 197 1.68 -4.80 13.85
C ALA A 197 2.44 -5.41 12.66
N LEU A 198 3.52 -4.77 12.21
CA LEU A 198 4.40 -5.28 11.15
C LEU A 198 4.87 -6.70 11.49
N LEU A 199 5.46 -6.91 12.66
CA LEU A 199 5.97 -8.21 13.07
C LEU A 199 4.85 -9.27 13.13
N SER A 200 3.67 -8.90 13.62
CA SER A 200 2.52 -9.81 13.69
C SER A 200 2.06 -10.21 12.29
N ILE A 201 1.96 -9.24 11.37
CA ILE A 201 1.61 -9.48 9.97
C ILE A 201 2.61 -10.42 9.31
N GLN A 202 3.90 -10.15 9.46
CA GLN A 202 4.95 -10.98 8.87
C GLN A 202 4.91 -12.42 9.38
N LYS A 203 4.67 -12.60 10.69
CA LYS A 203 4.49 -13.94 11.28
C LYS A 203 3.27 -14.65 10.69
N MET A 204 2.14 -13.95 10.56
CA MET A 204 0.93 -14.52 9.97
C MET A 204 1.16 -14.92 8.50
N LEU A 205 1.72 -14.02 7.69
CA LEU A 205 1.99 -14.28 6.28
C LEU A 205 2.93 -15.48 6.10
N TYR A 206 3.98 -15.58 6.92
CA TYR A 206 4.91 -16.71 6.88
C TYR A 206 4.24 -18.05 7.27
N LEU A 207 3.30 -18.04 8.21
CA LEU A 207 2.59 -19.24 8.64
C LEU A 207 1.52 -19.69 7.65
N GLN A 208 0.89 -18.75 6.94
CA GLN A 208 -0.30 -19.02 6.12
C GLN A 208 -0.02 -19.07 4.63
N SER A 209 1.09 -18.50 4.16
CA SER A 209 1.46 -18.45 2.75
C SER A 209 2.69 -19.29 2.47
N SER A 210 2.69 -19.97 1.32
CA SER A 210 3.93 -20.56 0.79
C SER A 210 4.96 -19.47 0.52
N GLU A 211 6.26 -19.79 0.60
CA GLU A 211 7.33 -18.86 0.24
C GLU A 211 7.14 -18.27 -1.17
N PHE A 212 6.56 -19.05 -2.09
CA PHE A 212 6.21 -18.58 -3.43
C PHE A 212 5.18 -17.45 -3.43
N ASN A 213 4.17 -17.53 -2.55
CA ASN A 213 3.15 -16.49 -2.43
C ASN A 213 3.67 -15.26 -1.68
N CYS A 214 4.58 -15.43 -0.71
CA CYS A 214 5.21 -14.29 -0.03
C CYS A 214 6.00 -13.37 -0.98
N ARG A 215 6.51 -13.90 -2.11
CA ARG A 215 7.18 -13.09 -3.17
C ARG A 215 6.29 -12.02 -3.77
N LYS A 216 4.98 -12.23 -3.73
CA LYS A 216 4.00 -11.27 -4.24
C LYS A 216 3.68 -10.18 -3.24
N ILE A 217 4.35 -10.14 -2.09
CA ILE A 217 4.07 -9.16 -1.03
C ILE A 217 5.34 -8.34 -0.78
N ARG A 218 5.23 -7.02 -0.92
CA ARG A 218 6.26 -6.07 -0.52
C ARG A 218 5.85 -5.36 0.76
N ILE A 219 6.63 -5.58 1.81
CA ILE A 219 6.44 -5.00 3.14
C ILE A 219 7.80 -4.71 3.79
N PRO A 220 8.06 -3.46 4.23
CA PRO A 220 7.26 -2.27 3.98
C PRO A 220 7.28 -1.87 2.49
N TYR A 221 6.18 -1.32 2.00
CA TYR A 221 6.08 -0.71 0.68
C TYR A 221 6.28 0.81 0.77
N TYR A 222 7.05 1.36 -0.16
CA TYR A 222 7.29 2.79 -0.26
C TYR A 222 6.63 3.32 -1.52
N TYR A 223 5.70 4.25 -1.33
CA TYR A 223 5.01 4.92 -2.43
C TYR A 223 5.38 6.40 -2.49
N ILE A 224 5.25 6.98 -3.68
CA ILE A 224 5.44 8.41 -3.88
C ILE A 224 4.25 9.13 -3.23
N PRO A 225 4.45 9.98 -2.22
CA PRO A 225 3.35 10.66 -1.55
C PRO A 225 2.67 11.64 -2.51
N CYS A 226 1.34 11.74 -2.43
CA CYS A 226 0.58 12.72 -3.20
C CYS A 226 0.77 14.14 -2.63
N THR A 227 0.39 15.16 -3.40
CA THR A 227 0.50 16.57 -3.03
C THR A 227 -0.17 16.86 -1.68
N VAL A 228 -1.36 16.31 -1.44
CA VAL A 228 -2.10 16.53 -0.18
C VAL A 228 -1.33 15.94 0.99
N LYS A 229 -0.83 14.69 0.87
CA LYS A 229 -0.01 14.05 1.91
C LYS A 229 1.24 14.85 2.25
N VAL A 230 1.91 15.41 1.24
CA VAL A 230 3.15 16.19 1.43
C VAL A 230 2.87 17.54 2.10
N LYS A 231 1.81 18.24 1.68
CA LYS A 231 1.54 19.62 2.09
C LYS A 231 0.68 19.73 3.34
N CYS A 232 -0.28 18.82 3.53
CA CYS A 232 -1.21 18.83 4.65
C CYS A 232 -1.56 17.40 5.07
N ARG A 233 -0.73 16.83 5.95
CA ARG A 233 -0.86 15.42 6.37
C ARG A 233 -2.18 15.15 7.09
N ASP A 234 -2.58 16.02 8.01
CA ASP A 234 -3.83 15.84 8.78
C ASP A 234 -5.06 15.80 7.86
N LEU A 235 -5.08 16.64 6.82
CA LEU A 235 -6.14 16.62 5.79
C LEU A 235 -6.13 15.31 5.00
N TYR A 236 -4.94 14.81 4.63
CA TYR A 236 -4.81 13.53 3.97
C TYR A 236 -5.33 12.38 4.83
N ASP A 237 -5.08 12.39 6.14
CA ASP A 237 -5.59 11.36 7.06
C ASP A 237 -7.14 11.33 7.13
N GLU A 238 -7.76 12.50 7.05
CA GLU A 238 -9.22 12.63 6.99
C GLU A 238 -9.78 12.11 5.66
N ILE A 239 -9.06 12.29 4.54
CA ILE A 239 -9.40 11.70 3.24
C ILE A 239 -9.26 10.17 3.27
N LEU A 240 -8.24 9.63 3.94
CA LEU A 240 -8.09 8.19 4.11
C LEU A 240 -9.25 7.60 4.92
N SER A 241 -9.65 8.30 5.99
CA SER A 241 -10.78 7.90 6.83
C SER A 241 -12.10 7.92 6.06
N LEU A 242 -12.30 8.93 5.20
CA LEU A 242 -13.43 9.00 4.28
C LEU A 242 -13.47 7.82 3.31
N THR A 243 -12.32 7.44 2.76
CA THR A 243 -12.19 6.30 1.84
C THR A 243 -12.54 4.99 2.53
N PHE A 244 -12.08 4.83 3.78
CA PHE A 244 -12.42 3.66 4.59
C PHE A 244 -13.92 3.58 4.93
N ASP A 245 -14.57 4.71 5.21
CA ASP A 245 -16.02 4.78 5.41
C ASP A 245 -16.77 4.29 4.16
N PHE A 246 -16.34 4.72 2.96
CA PHE A 246 -16.92 4.24 1.70
C PHE A 246 -16.74 2.73 1.51
N GLN A 247 -15.53 2.21 1.74
CA GLN A 247 -15.26 0.78 1.65
C GLN A 247 -16.16 -0.01 2.62
N SER A 248 -16.37 0.50 3.82
CA SER A 248 -17.23 -0.13 4.83
C SER A 248 -18.69 -0.23 4.39
N ILE A 249 -19.22 0.77 3.66
CA ILE A 249 -20.58 0.72 3.10
C ILE A 249 -20.76 -0.48 2.17
N ILE A 250 -19.80 -0.71 1.27
CA ILE A 250 -19.84 -1.83 0.33
C ILE A 250 -19.61 -3.17 1.05
N LEU A 251 -18.57 -3.24 1.89
CA LEU A 251 -18.19 -4.48 2.59
C LEU A 251 -19.26 -4.96 3.58
N SER A 252 -20.09 -4.06 4.12
CA SER A 252 -21.19 -4.43 5.02
C SER A 252 -22.24 -5.34 4.38
N GLY A 253 -22.37 -5.32 3.05
CA GLY A 253 -23.26 -6.22 2.30
C GLY A 253 -22.60 -7.55 1.88
N GLY A 254 -21.38 -7.83 2.33
CA GLY A 254 -20.66 -9.06 2.01
C GLY A 254 -20.28 -9.20 0.53
N LYS A 255 -20.03 -10.44 0.10
CA LYS A 255 -19.56 -10.75 -1.27
C LYS A 255 -20.53 -10.30 -2.37
N GLU A 256 -21.84 -10.25 -2.09
CA GLU A 256 -22.84 -9.87 -3.10
C GLU A 256 -22.75 -8.39 -3.49
N ARG A 257 -22.44 -7.50 -2.55
CA ARG A 257 -22.24 -6.07 -2.82
C ARG A 257 -20.89 -5.74 -3.46
N MET A 258 -19.97 -6.70 -3.55
CA MET A 258 -18.69 -6.54 -4.26
C MET A 258 -18.79 -6.84 -5.76
N LYS A 259 -19.99 -7.11 -6.29
CA LYS A 259 -20.19 -7.16 -7.75
C LYS A 259 -20.02 -5.77 -8.35
N VAL A 260 -19.45 -5.70 -9.55
CA VAL A 260 -19.17 -4.45 -10.26
C VAL A 260 -20.40 -3.53 -10.31
N ASP A 261 -21.59 -4.05 -10.66
CA ASP A 261 -22.81 -3.23 -10.75
C ASP A 261 -23.19 -2.55 -9.42
N ALA A 262 -23.04 -3.26 -8.30
CA ALA A 262 -23.32 -2.73 -6.98
C ALA A 262 -22.27 -1.69 -6.57
N ILE A 263 -20.98 -1.98 -6.79
CA ILE A 263 -19.88 -1.04 -6.56
C ILE A 263 -20.10 0.24 -7.37
N MET A 264 -20.41 0.12 -8.67
CA MET A 264 -20.67 1.24 -9.56
C MET A 264 -21.84 2.10 -9.11
N THR A 265 -22.91 1.47 -8.62
CA THR A 265 -24.08 2.18 -8.10
C THR A 265 -23.71 3.05 -6.89
N GLU A 266 -22.97 2.48 -5.93
CA GLU A 266 -22.56 3.20 -4.71
C GLU A 266 -21.43 4.21 -4.97
N MET A 267 -20.54 3.94 -5.94
CA MET A 267 -19.52 4.90 -6.39
C MET A 267 -20.14 6.14 -7.04
N LEU A 268 -21.14 5.96 -7.91
CA LEU A 268 -21.81 7.11 -8.55
C LEU A 268 -22.56 7.95 -7.51
N TYR A 269 -23.17 7.30 -6.51
CA TYR A 269 -23.76 7.98 -5.37
C TYR A 269 -22.73 8.78 -4.55
N ALA A 270 -21.62 8.15 -4.17
CA ALA A 270 -20.54 8.79 -3.42
C ALA A 270 -19.92 9.97 -4.18
N TYR A 271 -19.65 9.80 -5.47
CA TYR A 271 -19.11 10.84 -6.35
C TYR A 271 -20.07 12.04 -6.44
N THR A 272 -21.39 11.80 -6.53
CA THR A 272 -22.39 12.86 -6.51
C THR A 272 -22.42 13.59 -5.17
N LEU A 273 -22.30 12.88 -4.04
CA LEU A 273 -22.20 13.51 -2.72
C LEU A 273 -20.96 14.41 -2.58
N ILE A 274 -19.79 13.92 -3.03
CA ILE A 274 -18.56 14.72 -3.04
C ILE A 274 -18.79 16.02 -3.83
N ALA A 275 -19.36 15.91 -5.04
CA ALA A 275 -19.65 17.07 -5.88
C ALA A 275 -20.56 18.08 -5.16
N LYS A 276 -21.65 17.62 -4.53
CA LYS A 276 -22.60 18.51 -3.84
C LYS A 276 -22.01 19.16 -2.59
N VAL A 277 -21.13 18.47 -1.86
CA VAL A 277 -20.49 19.07 -0.68
C VAL A 277 -19.51 20.15 -1.09
N PHE A 278 -18.67 19.92 -2.09
CA PHE A 278 -17.59 20.83 -2.44
C PHE A 278 -17.97 21.94 -3.43
N TYR A 279 -19.08 21.78 -4.18
CA TYR A 279 -19.52 22.74 -5.19
C TYR A 279 -20.94 23.22 -4.92
N PRO A 280 -21.14 24.55 -4.78
CA PRO A 280 -22.44 25.10 -4.41
C PRO A 280 -23.52 24.90 -5.49
N ASP A 281 -23.12 24.70 -6.75
CA ASP A 281 -24.02 24.55 -7.88
C ASP A 281 -23.40 23.65 -8.97
N TYR A 282 -24.24 23.12 -9.87
CA TYR A 282 -23.76 22.25 -10.95
C TYR A 282 -22.81 22.97 -11.91
N SER A 283 -22.98 24.27 -12.15
CA SER A 283 -22.15 25.01 -13.12
C SER A 283 -20.72 25.16 -12.62
N SER A 284 -20.54 25.40 -11.32
CA SER A 284 -19.21 25.41 -10.68
C SER A 284 -18.57 24.02 -10.63
N PHE A 285 -19.37 22.95 -10.53
CA PHE A 285 -18.89 21.58 -10.62
C PHE A 285 -18.52 21.13 -12.04
N LYS A 286 -19.28 21.58 -13.05
CA LYS A 286 -19.21 21.09 -14.44
C LYS A 286 -17.79 21.13 -15.02
N SER A 287 -17.06 22.23 -14.82
CA SER A 287 -15.69 22.38 -15.32
C SER A 287 -14.76 21.29 -14.75
N PHE A 288 -14.91 21.01 -13.45
CA PHE A 288 -14.15 19.94 -12.79
C PHE A 288 -14.58 18.56 -13.30
N ASN A 289 -15.89 18.30 -13.41
CA ASN A 289 -16.41 17.03 -13.93
C ASN A 289 -15.90 16.73 -15.35
N ASP A 290 -15.90 17.74 -16.23
CA ASP A 290 -15.41 17.62 -17.60
C ASP A 290 -13.89 17.36 -17.64
N MET A 291 -13.14 17.99 -16.73
CA MET A 291 -11.70 17.71 -16.56
C MET A 291 -11.48 16.26 -16.09
N THR A 292 -12.22 15.80 -15.08
CA THR A 292 -12.15 14.42 -14.57
C THR A 292 -12.50 13.41 -15.67
N TYR A 293 -13.58 13.66 -16.40
CA TYR A 293 -13.99 12.84 -17.54
C TYR A 293 -12.86 12.73 -18.58
N LYS A 294 -12.25 13.85 -18.97
CA LYS A 294 -11.13 13.85 -19.93
C LYS A 294 -9.92 13.08 -19.40
N ARG A 295 -9.52 13.31 -18.14
CA ARG A 295 -8.40 12.61 -17.48
C ARG A 295 -8.62 11.09 -17.55
N TYR A 296 -9.77 10.60 -17.14
CA TYR A 296 -10.02 9.16 -17.07
C TYR A 296 -10.35 8.52 -18.44
N THR A 297 -10.89 9.29 -19.38
CA THR A 297 -11.05 8.83 -20.77
C THR A 297 -9.66 8.59 -21.38
N TRP A 298 -8.73 9.53 -21.17
CA TRP A 298 -7.34 9.34 -21.61
C TRP A 298 -6.70 8.10 -20.98
N THR A 299 -6.93 7.83 -19.68
CA THR A 299 -6.41 6.60 -19.06
C THR A 299 -7.01 5.32 -19.64
N THR A 300 -8.25 5.38 -20.14
CA THR A 300 -8.94 4.24 -20.74
C THR A 300 -8.42 3.89 -22.13
N VAL A 301 -7.86 4.86 -22.87
CA VAL A 301 -7.27 4.60 -24.19
C VAL A 301 -5.98 3.79 -24.02
N SER A 302 -5.86 2.67 -24.76
CA SER A 302 -4.66 1.80 -24.67
C SER A 302 -3.37 2.53 -25.02
N ASP A 303 -2.27 2.16 -24.36
CA ASP A 303 -0.96 2.78 -24.59
C ASP A 303 -0.44 2.56 -26.01
N THR A 304 -0.78 1.42 -26.62
CA THR A 304 -0.50 1.14 -28.05
C THR A 304 -1.17 2.16 -28.97
N ILE A 305 -2.42 2.55 -28.70
CA ILE A 305 -3.12 3.57 -29.48
C ILE A 305 -2.49 4.95 -29.25
N LYS A 306 -2.15 5.29 -27.99
CA LYS A 306 -1.46 6.55 -27.65
C LYS A 306 -0.09 6.66 -28.32
N TYR A 307 0.65 5.55 -28.39
CA TYR A 307 2.02 5.49 -28.90
C TYR A 307 2.07 5.42 -30.44
N LEU A 308 1.25 4.58 -31.06
CA LEU A 308 1.39 4.26 -32.49
C LEU A 308 0.82 5.33 -33.43
N LEU A 309 -0.14 6.16 -32.99
CA LEU A 309 -1.02 6.84 -33.93
C LEU A 309 -1.39 8.24 -33.41
N GLY A 310 -0.99 9.28 -34.16
CA GLY A 310 -1.12 10.69 -33.78
C GLY A 310 -2.53 11.18 -33.43
N HIS A 311 -2.68 12.49 -33.14
CA HIS A 311 -3.88 13.11 -32.56
C HIS A 311 -5.24 12.64 -33.13
N ASN A 312 -5.34 12.40 -34.45
CA ASN A 312 -6.61 12.01 -35.09
C ASN A 312 -7.16 10.65 -34.63
N ILE A 313 -6.31 9.69 -34.33
CA ILE A 313 -6.74 8.33 -33.96
C ILE A 313 -7.14 8.26 -32.49
N VAL A 314 -6.49 9.05 -31.64
CA VAL A 314 -6.92 9.25 -30.26
C VAL A 314 -8.31 9.89 -30.22
N VAL A 315 -8.56 10.94 -31.01
CA VAL A 315 -9.90 11.58 -31.10
C VAL A 315 -10.95 10.57 -31.58
N GLN A 316 -10.63 9.68 -32.53
CA GLN A 316 -11.56 8.62 -32.96
C GLN A 316 -11.86 7.62 -31.84
N ALA A 317 -10.86 7.25 -31.04
CA ALA A 317 -11.03 6.36 -29.89
C ALA A 317 -11.90 7.01 -28.80
N GLU A 318 -11.64 8.28 -28.46
CA GLU A 318 -12.47 9.05 -27.52
C GLU A 318 -13.92 9.16 -28.01
N ASN A 319 -14.13 9.43 -29.30
CA ASN A 319 -15.47 9.48 -29.90
C ASN A 319 -16.17 8.11 -29.91
N LYS A 320 -15.42 7.01 -30.03
CA LYS A 320 -15.99 5.66 -29.90
C LYS A 320 -16.43 5.42 -28.45
N ILE A 321 -15.56 5.71 -27.49
CA ILE A 321 -15.84 5.59 -26.06
C ILE A 321 -17.09 6.40 -25.68
N ALA A 322 -17.19 7.67 -26.11
CA ALA A 322 -18.34 8.52 -25.83
C ALA A 322 -19.66 7.94 -26.40
N ARG A 323 -19.63 7.30 -27.58
CA ARG A 323 -20.80 6.63 -28.16
C ARG A 323 -21.20 5.38 -27.37
N GLU A 324 -20.24 4.61 -26.89
CA GLU A 324 -20.50 3.45 -26.03
C GLU A 324 -21.10 3.89 -24.70
N TYR A 325 -20.54 4.92 -24.04
CA TYR A 325 -21.13 5.49 -22.83
C TYR A 325 -22.55 5.99 -23.05
N LYS A 326 -22.81 6.72 -24.14
CA LYS A 326 -24.17 7.17 -24.47
C LYS A 326 -25.13 5.99 -24.58
N THR A 327 -24.72 4.93 -25.29
CA THR A 327 -25.54 3.73 -25.49
C THR A 327 -25.85 3.05 -24.15
N LEU A 328 -24.86 2.91 -23.27
CA LEU A 328 -25.04 2.36 -21.92
C LEU A 328 -25.94 3.23 -21.04
N CYS A 329 -25.76 4.55 -21.06
CA CYS A 329 -26.61 5.49 -20.33
C CYS A 329 -28.07 5.40 -20.79
N MET A 330 -28.31 5.35 -22.10
CA MET A 330 -29.66 5.20 -22.66
C MET A 330 -30.28 3.86 -22.28
N ALA A 331 -29.52 2.77 -22.32
CA ALA A 331 -30.00 1.45 -21.90
C ALA A 331 -30.37 1.41 -20.40
N ASN A 332 -29.69 2.20 -19.57
CA ASN A 332 -29.89 2.25 -18.12
C ASN A 332 -30.65 3.51 -17.63
N ALA A 333 -31.23 4.29 -18.54
CA ALA A 333 -31.76 5.62 -18.24
C ALA A 333 -32.77 5.62 -17.09
N GLN A 334 -33.70 4.65 -17.07
CA GLN A 334 -34.69 4.53 -16.00
C GLN A 334 -34.05 4.31 -14.63
N SER A 335 -33.04 3.45 -14.54
CA SER A 335 -32.34 3.15 -13.28
C SER A 335 -31.53 4.36 -12.82
N LEU A 336 -30.79 4.99 -13.74
CA LEU A 336 -30.03 6.21 -13.45
C LEU A 336 -30.95 7.34 -12.95
N PHE A 337 -32.10 7.52 -13.58
CA PHE A 337 -33.04 8.54 -13.17
C PHE A 337 -33.63 8.24 -11.79
N THR A 338 -34.14 7.02 -11.59
CA THR A 338 -34.77 6.60 -10.33
C THR A 338 -33.81 6.73 -9.14
N ASN A 339 -32.52 6.45 -9.34
CA ASN A 339 -31.54 6.42 -8.26
C ASN A 339 -30.84 7.78 -8.01
N TYR A 340 -30.74 8.66 -9.01
CA TYR A 340 -29.86 9.84 -8.92
C TYR A 340 -30.48 11.15 -9.41
N ALA A 341 -31.62 11.13 -10.11
CA ALA A 341 -32.19 12.35 -10.70
C ALA A 341 -32.43 13.42 -9.65
N ASP A 342 -33.10 13.09 -8.54
CA ASP A 342 -33.40 14.05 -7.48
C ASP A 342 -32.14 14.72 -6.92
N MET A 343 -31.04 13.96 -6.77
CA MET A 343 -29.78 14.49 -6.28
C MET A 343 -29.13 15.47 -7.26
N ILE A 344 -29.15 15.16 -8.56
CA ILE A 344 -28.42 15.88 -9.62
C ILE A 344 -29.26 17.03 -10.22
N GLN A 345 -30.57 16.85 -10.35
CA GLN A 345 -31.48 17.86 -10.91
C GLN A 345 -31.66 19.02 -9.93
N GLU A 346 -31.96 18.75 -8.65
CA GLU A 346 -32.26 19.80 -7.68
C GLU A 346 -31.05 20.51 -7.06
N TRP A 347 -29.83 19.95 -7.18
CA TRP A 347 -28.53 20.50 -6.68
C TRP A 347 -28.59 21.37 -5.40
N LYS A 348 -29.43 21.00 -4.42
CA LYS A 348 -29.49 21.64 -3.09
C LYS A 348 -28.58 20.91 -2.10
N ASP A 349 -28.20 21.59 -1.02
CA ASP A 349 -27.53 20.97 0.13
C ASP A 349 -28.31 19.73 0.58
N TYR A 350 -27.63 18.59 0.59
CA TYR A 350 -28.28 17.29 0.66
C TYR A 350 -28.05 16.65 2.04
N ASP A 351 -28.88 17.03 3.00
CA ASP A 351 -28.84 16.46 4.36
C ASP A 351 -29.55 15.11 4.46
N ASN A 352 -30.42 14.76 3.51
CA ASN A 352 -31.23 13.54 3.53
C ASN A 352 -30.60 12.40 2.71
N CYS A 353 -29.34 12.05 3.00
CA CYS A 353 -28.69 10.90 2.37
C CYS A 353 -29.11 9.57 2.97
N LYS A 354 -28.84 8.47 2.25
CA LYS A 354 -29.08 7.11 2.78
C LYS A 354 -28.38 6.99 4.14
N LYS A 355 -29.01 6.32 5.11
CA LYS A 355 -28.48 6.17 6.48
C LYS A 355 -27.04 5.65 6.53
N GLU A 356 -26.68 4.75 5.61
CA GLU A 356 -25.32 4.18 5.50
C GLU A 356 -24.25 5.23 5.12
N TYR A 357 -24.64 6.37 4.53
CA TYR A 357 -23.76 7.47 4.13
C TYR A 357 -23.65 8.61 5.15
N HIS A 358 -24.36 8.57 6.30
CA HIS A 358 -24.32 9.67 7.27
C HIS A 358 -22.91 9.97 7.79
N SER A 359 -22.11 8.93 8.10
CA SER A 359 -20.71 9.10 8.53
C SER A 359 -19.87 9.73 7.42
N TYR A 360 -19.97 9.15 6.23
CA TYR A 360 -19.29 9.62 5.02
C TYR A 360 -19.59 11.10 4.72
N LEU A 361 -20.86 11.52 4.79
CA LEU A 361 -21.27 12.90 4.56
C LEU A 361 -20.72 13.85 5.64
N LYS A 362 -20.77 13.45 6.92
CA LYS A 362 -20.20 14.24 8.01
C LYS A 362 -18.70 14.46 7.81
N GLN A 363 -18.00 13.42 7.37
CA GLN A 363 -16.58 13.44 7.08
C GLN A 363 -16.27 14.36 5.88
N LEU A 364 -17.04 14.31 4.80
CA LEU A 364 -16.90 15.25 3.67
C LEU A 364 -17.05 16.71 4.12
N LYS A 365 -18.06 17.01 4.94
CA LYS A 365 -18.29 18.37 5.47
C LYS A 365 -17.10 18.84 6.31
N ARG A 366 -16.56 17.97 7.17
CA ARG A 366 -15.35 18.25 7.97
C ARG A 366 -14.14 18.55 7.08
N ILE A 367 -13.89 17.72 6.06
CA ILE A 367 -12.78 17.94 5.11
C ILE A 367 -12.93 19.28 4.39
N ARG A 368 -14.15 19.63 3.95
CA ARG A 368 -14.43 20.93 3.32
C ARG A 368 -14.10 22.12 4.23
N GLU A 369 -14.32 21.98 5.54
CA GLU A 369 -14.08 23.02 6.53
C GLU A 369 -12.60 23.17 6.91
N MET A 370 -11.79 22.12 6.70
CA MET A 370 -10.34 22.14 6.89
C MET A 370 -9.68 23.00 5.80
N LYS A 371 -9.54 24.30 6.10
CA LYS A 371 -8.82 25.24 5.24
C LYS A 371 -7.31 25.00 5.39
N ASP A 372 -6.62 24.94 4.26
CA ASP A 372 -5.16 24.90 4.17
C ASP A 372 -4.69 25.88 3.09
N GLU A 373 -3.60 26.60 3.33
CA GLU A 373 -3.09 27.64 2.41
C GLU A 373 -2.32 27.06 1.22
N TYR A 374 -1.85 25.81 1.32
CA TYR A 374 -0.95 25.18 0.35
C TYR A 374 -1.65 24.16 -0.55
N VAL A 375 -2.84 23.70 -0.16
CA VAL A 375 -3.66 22.71 -0.87
C VAL A 375 -4.95 23.37 -1.36
N SER A 376 -5.18 23.34 -2.68
CA SER A 376 -6.42 23.88 -3.26
C SER A 376 -7.60 22.92 -3.09
N LYS A 377 -8.83 23.44 -3.16
CA LYS A 377 -10.05 22.61 -3.17
C LYS A 377 -9.99 21.57 -4.30
N GLU A 378 -9.49 21.93 -5.47
CA GLU A 378 -9.33 21.04 -6.61
C GLU A 378 -8.32 19.92 -6.34
N ASP A 379 -7.23 20.19 -5.60
CA ASP A 379 -6.29 19.15 -5.16
C ASP A 379 -6.98 18.15 -4.21
N ILE A 380 -7.77 18.66 -3.26
CA ILE A 380 -8.52 17.84 -2.29
C ILE A 380 -9.52 16.94 -3.01
N VAL A 381 -10.38 17.53 -3.85
CA VAL A 381 -11.43 16.78 -4.54
C VAL A 381 -10.83 15.77 -5.52
N SER A 382 -9.73 16.13 -6.20
CA SER A 382 -9.02 15.19 -7.09
C SER A 382 -8.48 14.00 -6.33
N GLU A 383 -7.87 14.22 -5.15
CA GLU A 383 -7.38 13.12 -4.31
C GLU A 383 -8.52 12.25 -3.79
N ILE A 384 -9.62 12.83 -3.31
CA ILE A 384 -10.80 12.07 -2.85
C ILE A 384 -11.33 11.17 -3.98
N ILE A 385 -11.42 11.68 -5.22
CA ILE A 385 -11.91 10.91 -6.37
C ILE A 385 -10.92 9.82 -6.76
N GLU A 386 -9.62 10.11 -6.73
CA GLU A 386 -8.59 9.11 -7.01
C GLU A 386 -8.66 7.96 -5.99
N GLN A 387 -8.75 8.29 -4.69
CA GLN A 387 -8.94 7.30 -3.62
C GLN A 387 -10.25 6.51 -3.80
N LEU A 388 -11.35 7.18 -4.14
CA LEU A 388 -12.64 6.54 -4.40
C LEU A 388 -12.54 5.54 -5.56
N PHE A 389 -12.03 5.96 -6.71
CA PHE A 389 -11.91 5.12 -7.91
C PHE A 389 -10.98 3.94 -7.71
N HIS A 390 -9.93 4.09 -6.90
CA HIS A 390 -9.03 3.01 -6.55
C HIS A 390 -9.50 2.19 -5.34
N SER A 391 -10.64 2.49 -4.71
CA SER A 391 -11.11 1.76 -3.52
C SER A 391 -11.48 0.29 -3.80
N PHE A 392 -11.83 -0.03 -5.04
CA PHE A 392 -12.18 -1.37 -5.51
C PHE A 392 -11.58 -1.60 -6.90
N ASP A 393 -11.43 -2.86 -7.30
CA ASP A 393 -10.91 -3.21 -8.63
C ASP A 393 -12.01 -3.05 -9.71
N ILE A 394 -12.18 -1.81 -10.18
CA ILE A 394 -13.04 -1.51 -11.32
C ILE A 394 -12.19 -1.15 -12.55
N ALA A 395 -12.65 -1.57 -13.72
CA ALA A 395 -11.97 -1.27 -14.97
C ALA A 395 -11.91 0.24 -15.22
N SER A 396 -10.80 0.74 -15.79
CA SER A 396 -10.60 2.18 -16.05
C SER A 396 -11.70 2.83 -16.88
N TYR A 397 -12.37 2.06 -17.75
CA TYR A 397 -13.57 2.46 -18.47
C TYR A 397 -14.63 3.08 -17.56
N TYR A 398 -14.86 2.46 -16.39
CA TYR A 398 -15.85 2.92 -15.43
C TYR A 398 -15.48 4.24 -14.74
N HIS A 399 -14.18 4.54 -14.59
CA HIS A 399 -13.73 5.82 -14.02
C HIS A 399 -14.17 7.02 -14.87
N SER A 400 -14.18 6.89 -16.20
CA SER A 400 -14.73 7.91 -17.10
C SER A 400 -16.24 7.80 -17.29
N TYR A 401 -16.82 6.61 -17.13
CA TYR A 401 -18.27 6.45 -17.23
C TYR A 401 -19.03 7.20 -16.13
N ILE A 402 -18.53 7.22 -14.89
CA ILE A 402 -19.17 7.92 -13.75
C ILE A 402 -19.39 9.42 -14.03
N PRO A 403 -18.36 10.23 -14.36
CA PRO A 403 -18.56 11.65 -14.65
C PRO A 403 -19.40 11.87 -15.93
N TYR A 404 -19.35 10.95 -16.89
CA TYR A 404 -20.23 10.99 -18.07
C TYR A 404 -21.70 10.81 -17.70
N CYS A 405 -22.03 9.87 -16.82
CA CYS A 405 -23.40 9.63 -16.35
C CYS A 405 -24.02 10.88 -15.73
N ILE A 406 -23.26 11.63 -14.93
CA ILE A 406 -23.74 12.87 -14.30
C ILE A 406 -24.08 13.92 -15.35
N ASN A 407 -23.22 14.08 -16.36
CA ASN A 407 -23.49 14.97 -17.49
C ASN A 407 -24.72 14.52 -18.27
N PHE A 408 -24.91 13.22 -18.47
CA PHE A 408 -26.07 12.66 -19.15
C PHE A 408 -27.38 12.94 -18.40
N ILE A 409 -27.42 12.65 -17.08
CA ILE A 409 -28.60 12.86 -16.22
C ILE A 409 -29.00 14.34 -16.14
N LYS A 410 -28.03 15.26 -16.26
CA LYS A 410 -28.28 16.70 -16.19
C LYS A 410 -28.73 17.34 -17.51
N ASN A 411 -28.23 16.84 -18.65
CA ASN A 411 -28.32 17.56 -19.93
C ASN A 411 -29.10 16.81 -21.04
N GLU A 412 -29.19 15.49 -20.99
CA GLU A 412 -29.84 14.69 -22.04
C GLU A 412 -31.22 14.12 -21.64
N ILE A 413 -31.62 14.36 -20.39
CA ILE A 413 -32.93 14.04 -19.82
C ILE A 413 -33.38 15.28 -19.04
#